data_AF-A0A445C569-F1
#
_entry.id   AF-A0A445C569-F1
#
_cell.length_a   1.000
_cell.length_b   1.000
_cell.length_c   1.000
_cell.angle_alpha   90.00
_cell.angle_beta   90.00
_cell.angle_gamma   90.00
#
_symmetry.space_group_name_H-M   'P 1'
#
loop_
_entity.id
_entity.type
_entity.pdbx_description
1 polymer ?
#
loop_
_entity_poly.entity_id
_entity_poly.type
_entity_poly.pdbx_seq_one_letter_code
_entity_poly.pdbx_strand_id
1 'polypeptide(L)'
;MILKAVTSSKLVLFAVGAGEGSHFGPPSSHLVSFRRRFTGNTGAVVVCATKGASSSGNRTITGVVFEPFEEVKKELELVPNGSQVSLARHKYVDESEAVVNEQINVEYNVSYVYHAMFAYFDRDNVALRGLAKFFKESSDEEREHAEKLMKYQNKRGGRVKLQPIVMPLSEFDHEEKGDALHG
;
A
#
# COMPACT_ATOMS: atom_id res chain seq x y z
N MET A 1 3.44 24.10 19.46
CA MET A 1 3.99 22.97 20.23
C MET A 1 4.81 22.13 19.25
N ILE A 2 6.13 22.15 19.38
CA ILE A 2 7.04 21.28 18.62
C ILE A 2 7.13 19.99 19.45
N LEU A 3 6.48 18.92 18.99
CA LEU A 3 6.64 17.60 19.60
C LEU A 3 8.09 17.15 19.37
N LYS A 4 8.87 17.06 20.45
CA LYS A 4 10.20 16.44 20.38
C LYS A 4 10.02 14.93 20.27
N ALA A 5 10.66 14.40 19.25
CA ALA A 5 10.68 13.02 18.83
C ALA A 5 11.16 12.07 19.92
N VAL A 6 10.43 10.99 20.13
CA VAL A 6 11.00 9.73 20.58
C VAL A 6 11.64 9.08 19.36
N THR A 7 12.95 8.87 19.44
CA THR A 7 13.77 8.18 18.45
C THR A 7 13.41 6.70 18.38
N SER A 8 12.76 6.28 17.31
CA SER A 8 13.10 5.05 16.58
C SER A 8 12.55 5.12 15.16
N SER A 9 13.46 5.33 14.21
CA SER A 9 13.40 5.11 12.77
C SER A 9 12.03 5.11 12.07
N LYS A 10 11.81 6.18 11.28
CA LYS A 10 10.83 6.34 10.20
C LYS A 10 9.38 6.64 10.62
N LEU A 11 9.18 7.80 11.24
CA LEU A 11 7.91 8.52 11.14
C LEU A 11 7.82 9.13 9.73
N VAL A 12 7.09 8.48 8.81
CA VAL A 12 6.66 9.11 7.57
C VAL A 12 5.51 10.05 7.91
N LEU A 13 5.84 11.32 8.14
CA LEU A 13 4.91 12.40 8.33
C LEU A 13 4.17 12.68 7.01
N PHE A 14 2.91 12.26 6.87
CA PHE A 14 2.04 12.77 5.81
C PHE A 14 1.51 14.13 6.23
N ALA A 15 2.04 15.19 5.63
CA ALA A 15 1.56 16.54 5.81
C ALA A 15 0.27 16.75 5.01
N VAL A 16 -0.79 17.19 5.69
CA VAL A 16 -2.05 17.70 5.13
C VAL A 16 -1.77 19.05 4.46
N GLY A 17 -2.04 19.14 3.16
CA GLY A 17 -2.14 20.39 2.42
C GLY A 17 -3.48 20.45 1.71
N ALA A 18 -4.40 21.28 2.22
CA ALA A 18 -5.70 21.55 1.62
C ALA A 18 -5.66 22.80 0.73
N GLY A 19 -6.30 22.73 -0.44
CA GLY A 19 -6.78 23.88 -1.20
C GLY A 19 -6.23 24.03 -2.62
N GLU A 20 -6.98 23.57 -3.63
CA GLU A 20 -7.77 24.44 -4.53
C GLU A 20 -8.40 23.61 -5.67
N GLY A 21 -9.64 23.94 -6.01
CA GLY A 21 -10.48 23.15 -6.90
C GLY A 21 -10.13 23.30 -8.38
N SER A 22 -10.25 22.19 -9.11
CA SER A 22 -10.68 22.23 -10.50
C SER A 22 -11.43 20.93 -10.83
N HIS A 23 -12.57 21.10 -11.48
CA HIS A 23 -13.43 20.05 -11.99
C HIS A 23 -12.65 19.00 -12.79
N PHE A 24 -12.78 17.73 -12.41
CA PHE A 24 -12.48 16.61 -13.30
C PHE A 24 -13.63 15.60 -13.24
N GLY A 25 -14.41 15.58 -14.32
CA GLY A 25 -15.40 14.54 -14.61
C GLY A 25 -14.76 13.19 -14.90
N PRO A 26 -15.57 12.13 -15.11
CA PRO A 26 -15.09 10.75 -15.14
C PRO A 26 -14.22 10.52 -16.38
N PRO A 27 -13.13 9.72 -16.29
CA PRO A 27 -12.42 9.30 -17.48
C PRO A 27 -13.29 8.29 -18.22
N SER A 28 -13.75 8.76 -19.38
CA SER A 28 -14.41 7.98 -20.41
C SER A 28 -13.57 6.75 -20.76
N SER A 29 -14.24 5.62 -20.96
CA SER A 29 -13.68 4.37 -21.44
C SER A 29 -13.03 4.56 -22.81
N HIS A 30 -11.74 4.90 -22.83
CA HIS A 30 -10.95 4.91 -24.04
C HIS A 30 -10.53 3.48 -24.37
N LEU A 31 -11.35 2.83 -25.20
CA LEU A 31 -10.91 1.77 -26.09
C LEU A 31 -9.59 2.20 -26.74
N VAL A 32 -8.51 1.51 -26.40
CA VAL A 32 -7.20 1.71 -27.02
C VAL A 32 -7.30 1.15 -28.44
N SER A 33 -7.76 1.99 -29.37
CA SER A 33 -7.69 1.70 -30.81
C SER A 33 -6.23 1.80 -31.23
N PHE A 34 -5.62 0.65 -31.51
CA PHE A 34 -4.24 0.56 -31.98
C PHE A 34 -4.16 1.01 -33.45
N ARG A 35 -4.17 2.32 -33.69
CA ARG A 35 -4.00 2.87 -35.04
C ARG A 35 -2.51 2.94 -35.39
N ARG A 36 -1.97 1.88 -36.01
CA ARG A 36 -0.65 1.91 -36.66
C ARG A 36 -0.71 2.78 -37.92
N ARG A 37 -0.08 3.96 -37.90
CA ARG A 37 0.49 4.56 -39.12
C ARG A 37 1.90 4.00 -39.27
N PHE A 38 2.15 3.25 -40.34
CA PHE A 38 3.50 2.96 -40.80
C PHE A 38 3.71 3.69 -42.13
N THR A 39 4.53 4.74 -42.09
CA THR A 39 5.21 5.31 -43.24
C THR A 39 6.69 5.32 -42.88
N GLY A 40 7.50 4.51 -43.56
CA GLY A 40 8.95 4.49 -43.35
C GLY A 40 9.51 3.07 -43.32
N ASN A 41 10.45 2.84 -44.22
CA ASN A 41 11.13 1.60 -44.56
C ASN A 41 11.91 0.97 -43.38
N THR A 42 12.05 -0.36 -43.43
CA THR A 42 12.85 -1.28 -42.58
C THR A 42 12.29 -1.69 -41.20
N GLY A 43 11.88 -2.97 -41.09
CA GLY A 43 11.62 -3.69 -39.84
C GLY A 43 10.15 -4.06 -39.57
N ALA A 44 9.57 -5.01 -40.31
CA ALA A 44 8.24 -5.54 -39.99
C ALA A 44 8.30 -6.46 -38.75
N VAL A 45 7.84 -5.97 -37.60
CA VAL A 45 7.66 -6.80 -36.39
C VAL A 45 6.41 -7.66 -36.56
N VAL A 46 6.60 -8.95 -36.81
CA VAL A 46 5.55 -9.96 -36.95
C VAL A 46 5.42 -10.70 -35.61
N VAL A 47 4.23 -10.68 -35.02
CA VAL A 47 3.89 -11.54 -33.88
C VAL A 47 3.20 -12.78 -34.45
N CYS A 48 3.91 -13.90 -34.50
CA CYS A 48 3.36 -15.19 -34.95
C CYS A 48 3.25 -16.14 -33.76
N ALA A 49 2.06 -16.72 -33.55
CA ALA A 49 1.89 -17.87 -32.66
C ALA A 49 2.17 -19.14 -33.48
N THR A 50 3.37 -19.71 -33.37
CA THR A 50 3.72 -20.97 -34.00
C THR A 50 3.52 -22.11 -32.99
N LYS A 51 2.87 -23.20 -33.42
CA LYS A 51 2.68 -24.39 -32.59
C LYS A 51 3.84 -25.34 -32.84
N GLY A 52 4.82 -25.31 -31.95
CA GLY A 52 5.89 -26.29 -31.71
C GLY A 52 6.48 -27.05 -32.90
N ALA A 53 7.69 -26.67 -33.31
CA ALA A 53 8.64 -27.60 -33.94
C ALA A 53 9.95 -27.55 -33.13
N SER A 54 10.33 -28.71 -32.57
CA SER A 54 11.57 -28.92 -31.83
C SER A 54 12.78 -28.48 -32.65
N SER A 55 13.64 -27.60 -32.11
CA SER A 55 14.92 -27.28 -32.75
C SER A 55 16.06 -27.34 -31.75
N SER A 56 16.81 -28.45 -31.89
CA SER A 56 18.20 -28.55 -31.47
C SER A 56 19.03 -27.49 -32.21
N GLY A 57 19.78 -26.69 -31.44
CA GLY A 57 21.00 -25.97 -31.83
C GLY A 57 21.11 -25.42 -33.25
N ASN A 58 20.39 -24.33 -33.56
CA ASN A 58 20.83 -23.18 -34.38
C ASN A 58 19.62 -22.28 -34.63
N ARG A 59 19.49 -21.20 -33.85
CA ARG A 59 18.42 -20.20 -34.07
C ARG A 59 18.70 -19.45 -35.37
N THR A 60 18.02 -19.83 -36.45
CA THR A 60 17.88 -19.00 -37.64
C THR A 60 17.28 -17.66 -37.22
N ILE A 61 17.85 -16.55 -37.70
CA ILE A 61 17.38 -15.18 -37.39
C ILE A 61 16.04 -14.97 -38.12
N THR A 62 14.97 -15.56 -37.59
CA THR A 62 13.61 -15.23 -37.96
C THR A 62 13.23 -13.98 -37.15
N GLY A 63 12.66 -12.96 -37.77
CA GLY A 63 12.31 -11.67 -37.14
C GLY A 63 11.18 -11.76 -36.10
N VAL A 64 11.06 -12.90 -35.40
CA VAL A 64 10.10 -13.18 -34.34
C VAL A 64 10.73 -12.75 -33.02
N VAL A 65 10.12 -11.77 -32.36
CA VAL A 65 10.65 -11.15 -31.14
C VAL A 65 9.97 -11.69 -29.87
N PHE A 66 8.77 -12.27 -30.00
CA PHE A 66 7.95 -12.73 -28.89
C PHE A 66 7.20 -14.01 -29.28
N GLU A 67 7.38 -15.07 -28.49
CA GLU A 67 6.78 -16.39 -28.68
C GLU A 67 6.01 -16.79 -27.41
N PRO A 68 4.76 -16.30 -27.22
CA PRO A 68 4.09 -16.35 -25.93
C PRO A 68 3.95 -17.76 -25.36
N PHE A 69 3.66 -18.77 -26.19
CA PHE A 69 3.55 -20.16 -25.72
C PHE A 69 4.88 -20.80 -25.34
N GLU A 70 6.00 -20.33 -25.88
CA GLU A 70 7.34 -20.79 -25.45
C GLU A 70 7.79 -20.07 -24.19
N GLU A 71 7.45 -18.79 -24.05
CA GLU A 71 7.80 -17.96 -22.89
C GLU A 71 7.02 -18.36 -21.63
N VAL A 72 5.71 -18.62 -21.74
CA VAL A 72 4.86 -18.95 -20.58
C VAL A 72 5.03 -20.38 -20.07
N LYS A 73 5.67 -21.30 -20.82
CA LYS A 73 5.91 -22.69 -20.36
C LYS A 73 6.59 -22.73 -19.00
N LYS A 74 7.61 -21.88 -18.81
CA LYS A 74 8.33 -21.76 -17.55
C LYS A 74 7.44 -21.28 -16.42
N GLU A 75 6.55 -20.33 -16.69
CA GLU A 75 5.63 -19.81 -15.67
C GLU A 75 4.55 -20.83 -15.32
N LEU A 76 4.08 -21.60 -16.30
CA LEU A 76 3.07 -22.65 -16.10
C LEU A 76 3.59 -23.79 -15.21
N GLU A 77 4.86 -24.17 -15.37
CA GLU A 77 5.52 -25.17 -14.49
C GLU A 77 5.70 -24.68 -13.05
N LEU A 78 5.80 -23.35 -12.85
CA LEU A 78 5.96 -22.73 -11.53
C LEU A 78 4.63 -22.47 -10.81
N VAL A 79 3.48 -22.71 -11.45
CA VAL A 79 2.16 -22.55 -10.82
C VAL A 79 2.05 -23.52 -9.64
N PRO A 80 1.83 -23.04 -8.41
CA PRO A 80 1.72 -23.90 -7.24
C PRO A 80 0.52 -24.85 -7.31
N ASN A 81 0.74 -26.14 -7.00
CA ASN A 81 -0.33 -27.16 -6.91
C ASN A 81 -0.86 -27.36 -5.48
N GLY A 82 -0.19 -26.81 -4.47
CA GLY A 82 -0.57 -26.95 -3.06
C GLY A 82 -1.59 -25.89 -2.62
N SER A 83 -2.59 -26.30 -1.83
CA SER A 83 -3.68 -25.41 -1.37
C SER A 83 -3.22 -24.26 -0.46
N GLN A 84 -2.05 -24.38 0.18
CA GLN A 84 -1.54 -23.39 1.14
C GLN A 84 -0.64 -22.32 0.50
N VAL A 85 -0.25 -22.49 -0.76
CA VAL A 85 0.65 -21.58 -1.47
C VAL A 85 -0.17 -20.60 -2.30
N SER A 86 0.23 -19.33 -2.32
CA SER A 86 -0.47 -18.31 -3.10
C SER A 86 -0.14 -18.42 -4.59
N LEU A 87 -1.19 -18.42 -5.42
CA LEU A 87 -1.06 -18.39 -6.89
C LEU A 87 -0.61 -17.02 -7.42
N ALA A 88 -0.85 -15.94 -6.65
CA ALA A 88 -0.60 -14.57 -7.09
C ALA A 88 0.79 -14.04 -6.68
N ARG A 89 1.53 -14.80 -5.86
CA ARG A 89 2.81 -14.33 -5.30
C ARG A 89 3.90 -14.37 -6.37
N HIS A 90 4.26 -13.19 -6.87
CA HIS A 90 5.31 -13.02 -7.87
C HIS A 90 6.28 -11.92 -7.45
N LYS A 91 7.59 -12.24 -7.43
CA LYS A 91 8.68 -11.32 -7.03
C LYS A 91 8.36 -10.53 -5.76
N TYR A 92 7.85 -11.25 -4.75
CA TYR A 92 7.51 -10.69 -3.44
C TYR A 92 8.22 -11.51 -2.37
N VAL A 93 9.41 -11.04 -1.99
CA VAL A 93 10.31 -11.73 -1.05
C VAL A 93 9.78 -11.64 0.38
N ASP A 94 10.21 -12.56 1.24
CA ASP A 94 9.71 -12.65 2.63
C ASP A 94 10.02 -11.39 3.44
N GLU A 95 11.13 -10.69 3.16
CA GLU A 95 11.45 -9.40 3.79
C GLU A 95 10.39 -8.33 3.49
N SER A 96 9.90 -8.26 2.25
CA SER A 96 8.82 -7.32 1.90
C SER A 96 7.50 -7.67 2.59
N GLU A 97 7.18 -8.96 2.67
CA GLU A 97 6.00 -9.44 3.40
C GLU A 97 6.09 -9.10 4.89
N ALA A 98 7.26 -9.28 5.50
CA ALA A 98 7.52 -8.97 6.90
C ALA A 98 7.36 -7.47 7.18
N VAL A 99 7.97 -6.60 6.37
CA VAL A 99 7.89 -5.14 6.55
C VAL A 99 6.46 -4.63 6.38
N VAL A 100 5.66 -5.20 5.46
CA VAL A 100 4.24 -4.83 5.34
C VAL A 100 3.44 -5.26 6.58
N ASN A 101 3.72 -6.43 7.16
CA ASN A 101 3.09 -6.86 8.40
C ASN A 101 3.49 -5.99 9.60
N GLU A 102 4.76 -5.57 9.67
CA GLU A 102 5.24 -4.63 10.68
C GLU A 102 4.50 -3.30 10.56
N GLN A 103 4.40 -2.74 9.34
CA GLN A 103 3.69 -1.48 9.13
C GLN A 103 2.20 -1.58 9.48
N ILE A 104 1.53 -2.69 9.15
CA ILE A 104 0.13 -2.93 9.58
C ILE A 104 0.01 -2.81 11.10
N ASN A 105 0.96 -3.37 11.85
CA ASN A 105 0.95 -3.26 13.31
C ASN A 105 1.23 -1.84 13.80
N VAL A 106 2.13 -1.10 13.13
CA VAL A 106 2.37 0.32 13.42
C VAL A 106 1.08 1.12 13.30
N GLU A 107 0.36 1.01 12.19
CA GLU A 107 -0.89 1.76 11.98
C GLU A 107 -1.96 1.39 13.02
N TYR A 108 -2.10 0.10 13.37
CA TYR A 108 -3.01 -0.31 14.44
C TYR A 108 -2.64 0.25 15.82
N ASN A 109 -1.34 0.30 16.16
CA ASN A 109 -0.90 0.89 17.42
C ASN A 109 -1.16 2.40 17.45
N VAL A 110 -0.89 3.11 16.36
CA VAL A 110 -1.18 4.56 16.26
C VAL A 110 -2.69 4.82 16.35
N SER A 111 -3.51 4.03 15.66
CA SER A 111 -4.97 4.07 15.77
C SER A 111 -5.43 3.93 17.22
N TYR A 112 -4.82 3.00 17.98
CA TYR A 112 -5.18 2.76 19.39
C TYR A 112 -4.71 3.88 20.32
N VAL A 113 -3.54 4.47 20.07
CA VAL A 113 -3.06 5.65 20.80
C VAL A 113 -3.99 6.85 20.58
N TYR A 114 -4.37 7.16 19.34
CA TYR A 114 -5.34 8.22 19.07
C TYR A 114 -6.70 7.95 19.71
N HIS A 115 -7.11 6.69 19.78
CA HIS A 115 -8.33 6.33 20.50
C HIS A 115 -8.27 6.63 22.00
N ALA A 116 -7.11 6.37 22.62
CA ALA A 116 -6.88 6.71 24.03
C ALA A 116 -6.89 8.23 24.26
N MET A 117 -6.32 9.00 23.32
CA MET A 117 -6.39 10.46 23.36
C MET A 117 -7.83 10.97 23.22
N PHE A 118 -8.62 10.39 22.32
CA PHE A 118 -10.06 10.66 22.23
C PHE A 118 -10.74 10.41 23.59
N ALA A 119 -10.55 9.24 24.18
CA ALA A 119 -11.16 8.88 25.45
C ALA A 119 -10.76 9.82 26.60
N TYR A 120 -9.56 10.40 26.54
CA TYR A 120 -9.09 11.41 27.50
C TYR A 120 -9.77 12.77 27.29
N PHE A 121 -9.76 13.30 26.07
CA PHE A 121 -10.30 14.63 25.77
C PHE A 121 -11.83 14.70 25.81
N ASP A 122 -12.51 13.55 25.72
CA ASP A 122 -13.97 13.43 25.83
C ASP A 122 -14.48 13.37 27.28
N ARG A 123 -13.60 13.25 28.29
CA ARG A 123 -13.99 13.27 29.70
C ARG A 123 -14.68 14.58 30.07
N ASP A 124 -15.67 14.53 30.96
CA ASP A 124 -16.46 15.69 31.39
C ASP A 124 -15.62 16.77 32.10
N ASN A 125 -14.55 16.36 32.80
CA ASN A 125 -13.62 17.26 33.49
C ASN A 125 -12.53 17.86 32.58
N VAL A 126 -12.37 17.35 31.35
CA VAL A 126 -11.47 17.91 30.32
C VAL A 126 -12.27 18.73 29.30
N ALA A 127 -13.39 18.18 28.82
CA ALA A 127 -14.39 18.82 27.97
C ALA A 127 -13.88 19.48 26.67
N LEU A 128 -12.75 19.03 26.12
CA LEU A 128 -12.17 19.56 24.87
C LEU A 128 -12.73 18.83 23.64
N ARG A 129 -14.03 19.01 23.39
CA ARG A 129 -14.81 18.30 22.36
C ARG A 129 -14.22 18.38 20.95
N GLY A 130 -13.57 19.49 20.60
CA GLY A 130 -12.90 19.66 19.31
C GLY A 130 -11.70 18.70 19.15
N LEU A 131 -10.88 18.56 20.19
CA LEU A 131 -9.76 17.61 20.21
C LEU A 131 -10.26 16.17 20.28
N ALA A 132 -11.29 15.90 21.08
CA ALA A 132 -11.91 14.58 21.14
C ALA A 132 -12.37 14.11 19.75
N LYS A 133 -13.11 14.97 19.03
CA LYS A 133 -13.55 14.69 17.65
C LYS A 133 -12.36 14.45 16.71
N PHE A 134 -11.35 15.32 16.75
CA PHE A 134 -10.16 15.18 15.92
C PHE A 134 -9.47 13.83 16.13
N PHE A 135 -9.16 13.47 17.38
CA PHE A 135 -8.48 12.20 17.67
C PHE A 135 -9.35 10.98 17.39
N LYS A 136 -10.68 11.12 17.48
CA LYS A 136 -11.60 10.07 17.07
C LYS A 136 -11.51 9.82 15.57
N GLU A 137 -11.57 10.87 14.75
CA GLU A 137 -11.44 10.78 13.29
C GLU A 137 -10.06 10.26 12.89
N SER A 138 -8.97 10.74 13.51
CA SER A 138 -7.62 10.24 13.26
C SER A 138 -7.45 8.76 13.64
N SER A 139 -8.04 8.32 14.75
CA SER A 139 -8.03 6.90 15.14
C SER A 139 -8.68 6.02 14.07
N ASP A 140 -9.81 6.47 13.50
CA ASP A 140 -10.51 5.74 12.45
C ASP A 140 -9.72 5.77 11.13
N GLU A 141 -9.08 6.88 10.76
CA GLU A 141 -8.22 7.01 9.57
C GLU A 141 -7.01 6.06 9.60
N GLU A 142 -6.29 5.98 10.72
CA GLU A 142 -5.13 5.07 10.82
C GLU A 142 -5.55 3.59 10.78
N ARG A 143 -6.76 3.27 11.26
CA ARG A 143 -7.32 1.91 11.09
C ARG A 143 -7.57 1.61 9.61
N GLU A 144 -8.08 2.58 8.84
CA GLU A 144 -8.24 2.42 7.39
C GLU A 144 -6.89 2.24 6.68
N HIS A 145 -5.83 2.92 7.14
CA HIS A 145 -4.46 2.71 6.65
C HIS A 145 -3.98 1.27 6.88
N ALA A 146 -4.18 0.73 8.08
CA ALA A 146 -3.86 -0.67 8.39
C ALA A 146 -4.61 -1.64 7.46
N GLU A 147 -5.92 -1.45 7.28
CA GLU A 147 -6.75 -2.29 6.41
C GLU A 147 -6.33 -2.22 4.94
N LYS A 148 -5.90 -1.04 4.46
CA LYS A 148 -5.39 -0.86 3.10
C LYS A 148 -4.11 -1.66 2.89
N LEU A 149 -3.22 -1.69 3.87
CA LEU A 149 -2.02 -2.52 3.84
C LEU A 149 -2.34 -4.02 3.91
N MET A 150 -3.33 -4.44 4.71
CA MET A 150 -3.80 -5.83 4.74
C MET A 150 -4.33 -6.27 3.37
N LYS A 151 -5.13 -5.42 2.71
CA LYS A 151 -5.61 -5.66 1.35
C LYS A 151 -4.45 -5.74 0.36
N TYR A 152 -3.44 -4.88 0.49
CA TYR A 152 -2.24 -4.92 -0.35
C TYR A 152 -1.42 -6.20 -0.14
N GLN A 153 -1.21 -6.62 1.10
CA GLN A 153 -0.52 -7.87 1.46
C GLN A 153 -1.16 -9.06 0.75
N ASN A 154 -2.49 -9.18 0.84
CA ASN A 154 -3.24 -10.25 0.18
C ASN A 154 -3.16 -10.17 -1.36
N LYS A 155 -3.23 -8.95 -1.94
CA LYS A 155 -3.06 -8.74 -3.39
C LYS A 155 -1.69 -9.21 -3.90
N ARG A 156 -0.63 -9.07 -3.10
CA ARG A 156 0.72 -9.55 -3.44
C ARG A 156 0.92 -11.05 -3.16
N GLY A 157 -0.09 -11.73 -2.63
CA GLY A 157 -0.03 -13.13 -2.26
C GLY A 157 0.71 -13.41 -0.96
N GLY A 158 1.00 -12.37 -0.16
CA GLY A 158 1.51 -12.52 1.20
C GLY A 158 0.39 -12.91 2.19
N ARG A 159 0.77 -13.19 3.42
CA ARG A 159 -0.11 -13.53 4.53
C ARG A 159 -0.05 -12.44 5.58
N VAL A 160 -1.21 -11.89 5.91
CA VAL A 160 -1.35 -10.95 7.02
C VAL A 160 -1.09 -11.69 8.33
N LYS A 161 -0.21 -11.14 9.16
CA LYS A 161 0.07 -11.61 10.52
C LYS A 161 -0.14 -10.46 11.50
N LEU A 162 -1.34 -10.40 12.08
CA LEU A 162 -1.65 -9.41 13.10
C LEU A 162 -0.85 -9.70 14.37
N GLN A 163 -0.25 -8.66 14.94
CA GLN A 163 0.58 -8.72 16.14
C GLN A 163 -0.14 -8.09 17.33
N PRO A 164 0.35 -8.31 18.56
CA PRO A 164 -0.17 -7.64 19.74
C PRO A 164 -0.08 -6.11 19.62
N ILE A 165 -1.13 -5.43 20.06
CA ILE A 165 -1.17 -3.98 20.20
C ILE A 165 -0.78 -3.66 21.65
N VAL A 166 0.14 -2.72 21.83
CA VAL A 166 0.62 -2.31 23.16
C VAL A 166 -0.41 -1.42 23.84
N MET A 167 -0.53 -1.54 25.16
CA MET A 167 -1.40 -0.68 25.96
C MET A 167 -0.93 0.79 25.87
N PRO A 168 -1.77 1.72 25.40
CA PRO A 168 -1.42 3.13 25.29
C PRO A 168 -1.48 3.82 26.65
N LEU A 169 -0.88 5.01 26.73
CA LEU A 169 -1.09 5.91 27.87
C LEU A 169 -2.56 6.36 27.92
N SER A 170 -3.07 6.55 29.14
CA SER A 170 -4.45 6.99 29.39
C SER A 170 -4.55 8.43 29.90
N GLU A 171 -3.47 8.99 30.42
CA GLU A 171 -3.41 10.34 30.98
C GLU A 171 -2.49 11.23 30.14
N PHE A 172 -2.95 12.45 29.86
CA PHE A 172 -2.27 13.42 28.98
C PHE A 172 -2.18 14.83 29.59
N ASP A 173 -2.33 14.93 30.91
CA ASP A 173 -2.11 16.16 31.67
C ASP A 173 -0.65 16.62 31.60
N HIS A 174 -0.42 17.92 31.73
CA HIS A 174 0.92 18.51 31.77
C HIS A 174 1.00 19.55 32.90
N GLU A 175 1.67 19.20 34.00
CA GLU A 175 1.72 20.02 35.23
C GLU A 175 2.38 21.40 35.02
N GLU A 176 3.27 21.54 34.03
CA GLU A 176 4.08 22.75 33.85
C GLU A 176 3.41 23.90 33.06
N LYS A 177 2.12 23.82 32.71
CA LYS A 177 1.45 24.89 31.95
C LYS A 177 0.67 25.82 32.89
N GLY A 178 1.29 26.97 33.15
CA GLY A 178 0.76 28.08 33.93
C GLY A 178 -0.63 28.54 33.50
N ASP A 179 -1.38 28.94 34.52
CA ASP A 179 -2.71 29.51 34.45
C ASP A 179 -2.74 30.70 33.48
N ALA A 180 -3.47 30.57 32.37
CA ALA A 180 -3.60 31.63 31.36
C ALA A 180 -4.39 32.86 31.87
N LEU A 181 -4.82 32.85 33.14
CA LEU A 181 -5.50 33.95 33.83
C LEU A 181 -4.56 34.92 34.57
N HIS A 182 -3.23 34.72 34.51
CA HIS A 182 -2.25 35.59 35.18
C HIS A 182 -1.24 36.25 34.22
N GLY A 183 -1.64 36.58 32.98
CA GLY A 183 -0.84 37.35 32.01
C GLY A 183 -1.37 38.75 31.78
#